data_AF-A0A976BFN1-F1
#
_entry.id   AF-A0A976BFN1-F1
#
_cell.length_a   1.000
_cell.length_b   1.000
_cell.length_c   1.000
_cell.angle_alpha   90.00
_cell.angle_beta   90.00
_cell.angle_gamma   90.00
#
_symmetry.space_group_name_H-M   'P 1'
#
loop_
_entity.id
_entity.type
_entity.pdbx_description
1 polymer ?
#
loop_
_entity_poly.entity_id
_entity_poly.type
_entity_poly.pdbx_seq_one_letter_code
_entity_poly.pdbx_strand_id
1 'polypeptide(L)'
;MTLPILPSAAELVASLDEELIDLLYERLKMAAELPPIETPDDVAREVQRMRNLAAIYRVPPDLGEAMALALIEARKQWKGA
;
A
#
# COMPACT_ATOMS: atom_id res chain seq x y z
N MET A 1 -2.24 -34.62 24.30
CA MET A 1 -2.56 -33.93 23.04
C MET A 1 -2.71 -32.46 23.37
N THR A 2 -1.79 -31.61 22.95
CA THR A 2 -1.89 -30.16 23.11
C THR A 2 -2.80 -29.62 22.00
N LEU A 3 -3.86 -28.92 22.39
CA LEU A 3 -4.70 -28.19 21.44
C LEU A 3 -3.86 -27.10 20.75
N PRO A 4 -4.02 -26.86 19.44
CA PRO A 4 -3.33 -25.77 18.77
C PRO A 4 -3.78 -24.45 19.38
N ILE A 5 -2.82 -23.66 19.86
CA ILE A 5 -3.07 -22.31 20.35
C ILE A 5 -3.34 -21.46 19.12
N LEU A 6 -4.55 -20.93 19.01
CA LEU A 6 -4.89 -19.97 17.96
C LEU A 6 -4.12 -18.68 18.21
N PRO A 7 -3.55 -18.05 17.17
CA PRO A 7 -2.85 -16.78 17.32
C PRO A 7 -3.80 -15.73 17.87
N SER A 8 -3.27 -14.89 18.77
CA SER A 8 -3.96 -13.72 19.27
C SER A 8 -4.20 -12.71 18.14
N ALA A 9 -5.17 -11.81 18.34
CA ALA A 9 -5.42 -10.73 17.38
C ALA A 9 -4.18 -9.85 17.16
N ALA A 10 -3.34 -9.67 18.19
CA ALA A 10 -2.11 -8.89 18.09
C ALA A 10 -1.07 -9.59 17.18
N GLU A 11 -0.92 -10.91 17.30
CA GLU A 11 -0.02 -11.70 16.44
C GLU A 11 -0.50 -11.71 14.98
N LEU A 12 -1.82 -11.77 14.77
CA LEU A 12 -2.39 -11.66 13.42
C LEU A 12 -2.16 -10.29 12.80
N VAL A 13 -2.30 -9.20 13.57
CA VAL A 13 -2.00 -7.85 13.07
C VAL A 13 -0.52 -7.70 12.74
N ALA A 14 0.38 -8.19 13.60
CA ALA A 14 1.82 -8.15 13.32
C ALA A 14 2.17 -8.91 12.03
N SER A 15 1.58 -10.09 11.80
CA SER A 15 1.75 -10.84 10.56
C SER A 15 1.23 -10.08 9.34
N LEU A 16 0.10 -9.36 9.47
CA LEU A 16 -0.43 -8.53 8.40
C LEU A 16 0.49 -7.33 8.11
N ASP A 17 1.11 -6.75 9.14
CA ASP A 17 2.07 -5.66 8.98
C ASP A 17 3.33 -6.14 8.24
N GLU A 18 3.84 -7.34 8.53
CA GLU A 18 4.94 -7.95 7.79
C GLU A 18 4.60 -8.15 6.30
N GLU A 19 3.45 -8.78 6.02
CA GLU A 19 2.96 -8.96 4.65
C GLU A 19 2.75 -7.63 3.91
N LEU A 20 2.25 -6.61 4.62
CA LEU A 20 2.06 -5.28 4.06
C LEU A 20 3.39 -4.68 3.59
N ILE A 21 4.45 -4.79 4.40
CA ILE A 21 5.78 -4.28 4.03
C ILE A 21 6.32 -5.01 2.79
N ASP A 22 6.19 -6.34 2.72
CA ASP A 22 6.63 -7.12 1.57
C ASP A 22 5.87 -6.73 0.29
N LEU A 23 4.55 -6.56 0.38
CA LEU A 23 3.72 -6.12 -0.74
C LEU A 23 4.08 -4.70 -1.19
N LEU A 24 4.40 -3.80 -0.27
CA LEU A 24 4.85 -2.45 -0.58
C LEU A 24 6.20 -2.46 -1.30
N TYR A 25 7.14 -3.31 -0.87
CA TYR A 25 8.42 -3.51 -1.52
C TYR A 25 8.24 -3.97 -2.98
N GLU A 26 7.49 -5.05 -3.20
CA GLU A 26 7.25 -5.58 -4.55
C GLU A 26 6.50 -4.56 -5.43
N ARG A 27 5.54 -3.82 -4.87
CA ARG A 27 4.84 -2.75 -5.59
C ARG A 27 5.82 -1.68 -6.04
N LEU A 28 6.73 -1.20 -5.19
CA LEU A 28 7.69 -0.15 -5.53
C LEU A 28 8.68 -0.60 -6.58
N LYS A 29 9.17 -1.84 -6.47
CA LYS A 29 10.02 -2.49 -7.47
C LYS A 29 9.33 -2.56 -8.84
N MET A 30 8.10 -3.05 -8.91
CA MET A 30 7.34 -3.10 -10.16
C MET A 30 7.00 -1.70 -10.70
N ALA A 31 6.68 -0.75 -9.81
CA ALA A 31 6.37 0.61 -10.21
C ALA A 31 7.61 1.36 -10.73
N ALA A 32 8.83 0.98 -10.35
CA ALA A 32 10.05 1.57 -10.89
C ALA A 32 10.18 1.39 -12.42
N GLU A 33 9.60 0.32 -12.97
CA GLU A 33 9.60 0.00 -14.41
C GLU A 33 8.54 0.78 -15.21
N LEU A 34 7.62 1.47 -14.53
CA LEU A 34 6.55 2.24 -15.17
C LEU A 34 7.00 3.68 -15.49
N PRO A 35 6.30 4.42 -16.36
CA PRO A 35 6.51 5.86 -16.51
C PRO A 35 6.34 6.62 -15.20
N PRO A 36 7.17 7.65 -14.92
CA PRO A 36 7.09 8.42 -13.69
C PRO A 36 5.77 9.19 -13.58
N ILE A 37 5.35 9.48 -12.34
CA ILE A 37 4.20 10.34 -12.03
C ILE A 37 4.76 11.76 -11.86
N GLU A 38 4.65 12.57 -12.91
CA GLU A 38 5.27 13.90 -12.97
C GLU A 38 4.23 15.02 -12.96
N THR A 39 3.04 14.79 -13.53
CA THR A 39 2.03 15.83 -13.70
C THR A 39 0.99 15.83 -12.57
N PRO A 40 0.34 16.98 -12.30
CA PRO A 40 -0.81 17.03 -11.39
C PRO A 40 -1.94 16.09 -11.79
N ASP A 41 -2.15 15.87 -13.09
CA ASP A 41 -3.19 14.97 -13.60
C ASP A 41 -2.88 13.50 -13.32
N ASP A 42 -1.61 13.10 -13.39
CA ASP A 42 -1.17 11.74 -13.02
C ASP A 42 -1.39 11.49 -11.52
N VAL A 43 -1.06 12.47 -10.69
CA VAL A 43 -1.30 12.41 -9.24
C VAL A 43 -2.79 12.31 -8.95
N ALA A 44 -3.61 13.16 -9.56
CA ALA A 44 -5.07 13.14 -9.38
C ALA A 44 -5.68 11.80 -9.79
N ARG A 45 -5.19 11.19 -10.88
CA ARG A 45 -5.64 9.87 -11.35
C ARG A 45 -5.31 8.77 -10.34
N GLU A 46 -4.10 8.75 -9.80
CA GLU A 46 -3.67 7.75 -8.83
C GLU A 46 -4.40 7.90 -7.48
N VAL A 47 -4.59 9.14 -7.02
CA VAL A 47 -5.40 9.46 -5.83
C VAL A 47 -6.83 8.98 -6.01
N GLN A 48 -7.48 9.31 -7.13
CA GLN A 48 -8.86 8.88 -7.38
C GLN A 48 -8.97 7.35 -7.45
N ARG A 49 -8.00 6.69 -8.08
CA ARG A 49 -7.94 5.22 -8.15
C ARG A 49 -7.88 4.60 -6.74
N MET A 50 -7.01 5.11 -5.88
CA MET A 50 -6.84 4.59 -4.52
C MET A 50 -8.04 4.91 -3.62
N ARG A 51 -8.65 6.10 -3.74
CA ARG A 51 -9.91 6.43 -3.05
C ARG A 51 -11.04 5.47 -3.42
N ASN A 52 -11.17 5.14 -4.71
CA ASN A 52 -12.18 4.19 -5.18
C ASN A 52 -11.91 2.77 -4.64
N LEU A 53 -10.65 2.33 -4.62
CA LEU A 53 -10.27 1.05 -4.02
C LEU A 53 -10.58 1.02 -2.52
N ALA A 54 -10.20 2.06 -1.78
CA ALA A 54 -10.50 2.15 -0.35
C ALA A 54 -12.01 2.01 -0.10
N ALA A 55 -12.85 2.70 -0.88
CA ALA A 55 -14.30 2.58 -0.79
C ALA A 55 -14.81 1.15 -1.04
N ILE A 56 -14.27 0.44 -2.03
CA ILE A 56 -14.63 -0.97 -2.32
C ILE A 56 -14.34 -1.87 -1.11
N TYR A 57 -13.19 -1.67 -0.48
CA TYR A 57 -12.75 -2.45 0.69
C TYR A 57 -13.27 -1.92 2.02
N ARG A 58 -14.20 -0.95 2.01
CA ARG A 58 -14.78 -0.32 3.22
C ARG A 58 -13.73 0.34 4.12
N VAL A 59 -12.66 0.81 3.51
CA VAL A 59 -11.62 1.63 4.13
C VAL A 59 -11.99 3.11 3.92
N PRO A 60 -11.71 4.02 4.88
CA PRO A 60 -11.96 5.45 4.69
C PRO A 60 -11.31 5.98 3.40
N PRO A 61 -12.03 6.72 2.53
CA PRO A 61 -11.48 7.25 1.29
C PRO A 61 -10.23 8.11 1.51
N ASP A 62 -10.22 8.90 2.59
CA ASP A 62 -9.09 9.77 2.94
C ASP A 62 -7.83 8.96 3.28
N LEU A 63 -7.97 7.73 3.80
CA LEU A 63 -6.84 6.82 3.98
C LEU A 63 -6.32 6.33 2.63
N GLY A 64 -7.20 6.03 1.68
CA GLY A 64 -6.81 5.70 0.30
C GLY A 64 -6.04 6.84 -0.38
N GLU A 65 -6.49 8.08 -0.19
CA GLU A 65 -5.77 9.28 -0.67
C GLU A 65 -4.39 9.42 -0.02
N ALA A 66 -4.31 9.32 1.31
CA ALA A 66 -3.04 9.39 2.04
C ALA A 66 -2.06 8.30 1.58
N MET A 67 -2.54 7.06 1.38
CA MET A 67 -1.73 5.97 0.84
C MET A 67 -1.24 6.26 -0.57
N ALA A 68 -2.10 6.81 -1.45
CA ALA A 68 -1.70 7.16 -2.83
C ALA A 68 -0.54 8.16 -2.83
N LEU A 69 -0.67 9.23 -2.04
CA LEU A 69 0.36 10.28 -1.94
C LEU A 69 1.66 9.73 -1.36
N ALA A 70 1.57 8.92 -0.30
CA ALA A 70 2.73 8.27 0.30
C ALA A 70 3.44 7.34 -0.69
N LEU A 71 2.69 6.57 -1.48
CA LEU A 71 3.24 5.66 -2.49
C LEU A 71 3.89 6.39 -3.67
N ILE A 72 3.32 7.51 -4.11
CA ILE A 72 3.91 8.38 -5.14
C ILE A 72 5.23 8.94 -4.64
N GLU A 73 5.26 9.44 -3.41
CA GLU A 73 6.47 10.00 -2.82
C GLU A 73 7.54 8.92 -2.58
N ALA A 74 7.15 7.77 -2.03
CA ALA A 74 8.03 6.63 -1.86
C ALA A 74 8.65 6.19 -3.20
N ARG A 75 7.88 6.19 -4.29
CA ARG A 75 8.38 5.88 -5.63
C ARG A 75 9.39 6.89 -6.15
N LYS A 76 9.20 8.19 -5.90
CA LYS A 76 10.18 9.23 -6.28
C LYS A 76 11.50 9.08 -5.52
N GLN A 77 11.41 8.68 -4.25
CA GLN A 77 12.56 8.44 -3.39
C GLN A 77 13.16 7.04 -3.57
N TRP A 78 12.44 6.14 -4.25
CA TRP A 78 12.83 4.77 -4.47
C TRP A 78 14.07 4.74 -5.36
N LYS A 79 15.19 4.39 -4.74
CA LYS A 79 16.44 4.07 -5.42
C LYS A 79 16.60 2.56 -5.61
N GLY A 80 15.54 1.79 -5.36
CA GLY A 80 15.67 0.43 -4.82
C GLY A 80 16.43 -0.53 -5.74
N ALA A 81 17.32 -1.28 -5.06
CA ALA A 81 18.24 -2.32 -5.53
C ALA A 81 19.21 -1.88 -6.64
#